data_AF-A0A0R3TD63-F1
#
_entry.id   AF-A0A0R3TD63-F1
#
_cell.length_a   1.000
_cell.length_b   1.000
_cell.length_c   1.000
_cell.angle_alpha   90.00
_cell.angle_beta   90.00
_cell.angle_gamma   90.00
#
_symmetry.space_group_name_H-M   'P 1'
#
loop_
_entity.id
_entity.type
_entity.pdbx_description
1 polymer ?
#
loop_
_entity_poly.entity_id
_entity_poly.type
_entity_poly.pdbx_seq_one_letter_code
_entity_poly.pdbx_strand_id
1 'polypeptide(L)'
;MTFYTKLAWKSHIAEMTEPVSNRLNVLRRLAGSVWGCARTTLNTTYKMFIKPIMLHICEPLIKATEVTLKSLEKTHNQAFRLITGGIKSKTIDAMLLVTGSTTICSLLKEKALILYVKLLRIPMDKFFSTYENVLKTQSGLIQKAIKLKKALQIDDKPKASLYP
;
A
#
# COMPACT_ATOMS: atom_id res chain seq x y z
N MET A 1 -7.11 7.74 15.82
CA MET A 1 -7.11 7.30 14.41
C MET A 1 -8.50 7.63 13.84
N THR A 2 -8.64 8.65 13.01
CA THR A 2 -9.93 9.10 12.45
C THR A 2 -10.28 8.25 11.21
N PHE A 3 -11.39 7.50 11.28
CA PHE A 3 -11.82 6.64 10.17
C PHE A 3 -12.84 7.36 9.29
N TYR A 4 -12.52 7.47 7.99
CA TYR A 4 -13.24 8.28 7.03
C TYR A 4 -14.42 7.54 6.36
N THR A 5 -15.46 8.30 6.01
CA THR A 5 -16.60 7.82 5.21
C THR A 5 -16.20 7.66 3.73
N LYS A 6 -17.01 6.94 2.93
CA LYS A 6 -16.68 6.60 1.54
C LYS A 6 -16.30 7.81 0.65
N LEU A 7 -16.90 8.97 0.91
CA LEU A 7 -16.61 10.23 0.19
C LEU A 7 -15.22 10.78 0.53
N ALA A 8 -14.76 10.60 1.76
CA ALA A 8 -13.49 11.11 2.24
C ALA A 8 -12.27 10.26 1.82
N TRP A 9 -12.46 9.08 1.21
CA TRP A 9 -11.32 8.36 0.61
C TRP A 9 -10.69 9.12 -0.55
N LYS A 10 -11.50 9.83 -1.34
CA LYS A 10 -11.00 10.61 -2.49
C LYS A 10 -10.16 11.79 -2.02
N SER A 11 -10.65 12.56 -1.04
CA SER A 11 -9.90 13.68 -0.46
C SER A 11 -8.62 13.17 0.21
N HIS A 12 -8.69 12.07 0.95
CA HIS A 12 -7.53 11.50 1.62
C HIS A 12 -6.45 11.01 0.63
N ILE A 13 -6.86 10.36 -0.47
CA ILE A 13 -5.91 9.97 -1.53
C ILE A 13 -5.32 11.23 -2.20
N ALA A 14 -6.11 12.29 -2.39
CA ALA A 14 -5.60 13.54 -2.95
C ALA A 14 -4.57 14.20 -2.03
N GLU A 15 -4.85 14.28 -0.73
CA GLU A 15 -3.93 14.77 0.31
C GLU A 15 -2.61 13.98 0.35
N MET A 16 -2.65 12.66 0.10
CA MET A 16 -1.44 11.85 -0.03
C MET A 16 -0.70 12.06 -1.35
N THR A 17 -1.44 12.37 -2.42
CA THR A 17 -0.88 12.46 -3.77
C THR A 17 0.09 13.63 -3.88
N GLU A 18 -0.18 14.76 -3.22
CA GLU A 18 0.68 15.94 -3.25
C GLU A 18 2.07 15.68 -2.63
N PRO A 19 2.21 15.20 -1.38
CA PRO A 19 3.50 14.82 -0.81
C PRO A 19 4.23 13.78 -1.65
N VAL A 20 3.53 12.78 -2.18
CA VAL A 20 4.14 11.74 -3.02
C VAL A 20 4.67 12.34 -4.33
N SER A 21 3.93 13.25 -4.95
CA SER A 21 4.34 13.96 -6.16
C SER A 21 5.61 14.78 -5.94
N ASN A 22 5.67 15.51 -4.82
CA ASN A 22 6.85 16.30 -4.44
C ASN A 22 8.08 15.40 -4.28
N ARG A 23 7.94 14.25 -3.61
CA ARG A 23 9.04 13.29 -3.45
C ARG A 23 9.41 12.59 -4.75
N LEU A 24 8.47 12.37 -5.65
CA LEU A 24 8.75 11.88 -7.00
C LEU A 24 9.58 12.87 -7.82
N ASN A 25 9.39 14.18 -7.63
CA ASN A 25 10.23 15.18 -8.28
C ASN A 25 11.68 15.11 -7.79
N VAL A 26 11.91 14.85 -6.50
CA VAL A 26 13.24 14.58 -5.95
C VAL A 26 13.85 13.33 -6.58
N LEU A 27 13.09 12.22 -6.63
CA LEU A 27 13.55 10.99 -7.27
C LEU A 27 13.89 11.20 -8.75
N ARG A 28 13.12 12.03 -9.46
CA ARG A 28 13.38 12.39 -10.85
C ARG A 28 14.69 13.15 -11.03
N ARG A 29 15.03 14.06 -10.11
CA ARG A 29 16.31 14.78 -10.11
C ARG A 29 17.48 13.82 -9.87
N LEU A 30 17.33 12.87 -8.95
CA LEU A 30 18.34 11.85 -8.68
C LEU A 30 18.54 10.89 -9.86
N ALA A 31 17.51 10.62 -10.65
CA ALA A 31 17.57 9.74 -11.82
C ALA A 31 18.19 10.40 -13.06
N GLY A 32 18.64 11.66 -13.00
CA GLY A 32 19.03 12.49 -14.14
C GLY A 32 19.98 11.84 -15.16
N SER A 33 20.02 12.38 -16.39
CA SER A 33 20.72 11.75 -17.52
C SER A 33 22.25 11.88 -17.51
N VAL A 34 22.80 12.90 -16.83
CA VAL A 34 24.27 13.19 -16.85
C VAL A 34 24.97 12.67 -15.60
N TRP A 35 24.33 12.79 -14.42
CA TRP A 35 24.87 12.37 -13.11
C TRP A 35 23.86 11.51 -12.33
N GLY A 36 23.11 10.67 -13.04
CA GLY A 36 22.06 9.85 -12.43
C GLY A 36 22.61 8.84 -11.44
N CYS A 37 21.86 8.61 -10.36
CA CYS A 37 22.14 7.55 -9.40
C CYS A 37 21.91 6.16 -10.01
N ALA A 38 22.64 5.16 -9.48
CA ALA A 38 22.39 3.77 -9.80
C ALA A 38 20.94 3.36 -9.48
N ARG A 39 20.40 2.41 -10.25
CA ARG A 39 19.03 1.89 -10.08
C ARG A 39 18.77 1.33 -8.68
N THR A 40 19.77 0.70 -8.07
CA THR A 40 19.73 0.18 -6.69
C THR A 40 19.53 1.30 -5.67
N THR A 41 20.27 2.41 -5.84
CA THR A 41 20.13 3.61 -5.01
C THR A 41 18.73 4.21 -5.17
N LEU A 42 18.26 4.41 -6.41
CA LEU A 42 16.92 4.95 -6.68
C LEU A 42 15.80 4.06 -6.09
N ASN A 43 15.92 2.74 -6.21
CA ASN A 43 14.98 1.79 -5.63
C ASN A 43 14.98 1.86 -4.09
N THR A 44 16.16 1.99 -3.49
CA THR A 44 16.32 2.16 -2.04
C THR A 44 15.69 3.48 -1.57
N THR A 45 15.98 4.59 -2.26
CA THR A 45 15.36 5.89 -1.98
C THR A 45 13.84 5.80 -2.08
N TYR A 46 13.30 5.15 -3.10
CA TYR A 46 11.85 4.94 -3.21
C TYR A 46 11.27 4.17 -2.02
N LYS A 47 11.90 3.04 -1.64
CA LYS A 47 11.46 2.19 -0.51
C LYS A 47 11.51 2.93 0.83
N MET A 48 12.49 3.80 1.03
CA MET A 48 12.69 4.54 2.29
C MET A 48 11.91 5.85 2.36
N PHE A 49 11.73 6.54 1.23
CA PHE A 49 11.24 7.92 1.22
C PHE A 49 9.82 8.07 0.67
N ILE A 50 9.44 7.29 -0.35
CA ILE A 50 8.14 7.43 -1.02
C ILE A 50 7.15 6.38 -0.54
N LYS A 51 7.59 5.11 -0.50
CA LYS A 51 6.77 3.97 -0.11
C LYS A 51 6.12 4.12 1.27
N PRO A 52 6.77 4.67 2.32
CA PRO A 52 6.12 4.82 3.62
C PRO A 52 4.92 5.75 3.55
N ILE A 53 4.99 6.89 2.85
CA ILE A 53 3.86 7.83 2.74
C ILE A 53 2.70 7.20 1.98
N MET A 54 2.99 6.47 0.90
CA MET A 54 1.97 5.76 0.14
C MET A 54 1.29 4.64 0.94
N LEU A 55 1.85 4.21 2.08
CA LEU A 55 1.35 3.09 2.88
C LEU A 55 0.92 3.48 4.30
N HIS A 56 1.24 4.69 4.78
CA HIS A 56 1.16 5.07 6.20
C HIS A 56 -0.27 5.15 6.75
N ILE A 57 -1.29 5.36 5.92
CA ILE A 57 -2.69 5.51 6.37
C ILE A 57 -3.64 4.77 5.41
N CYS A 58 -3.23 3.59 4.98
CA CYS A 58 -3.86 2.90 3.86
C CYS A 58 -4.51 1.57 4.25
N GLU A 59 -4.41 1.16 5.51
CA GLU A 59 -5.09 -0.04 6.01
C GLU A 59 -6.62 0.06 5.83
N PRO A 60 -7.26 1.23 6.01
CA PRO A 60 -8.68 1.39 5.68
C PRO A 60 -8.97 1.43 4.17
N LEU A 61 -7.98 1.72 3.32
CA LEU A 61 -8.13 1.80 1.85
C LEU A 61 -8.44 0.45 1.21
N ILE A 62 -8.35 -0.65 1.96
CA ILE A 62 -8.92 -1.93 1.54
C ILE A 62 -10.42 -1.82 1.21
N LYS A 63 -11.12 -0.83 1.78
CA LYS A 63 -12.53 -0.51 1.50
C LYS A 63 -12.72 0.34 0.24
N ALA A 64 -11.67 1.00 -0.24
CA ALA A 64 -11.72 1.90 -1.37
C ALA A 64 -12.11 1.15 -2.66
N THR A 65 -12.71 1.88 -3.61
CA THR A 65 -13.08 1.32 -4.90
C THR A 65 -11.86 1.22 -5.82
N GLU A 66 -11.87 0.28 -6.76
CA GLU A 66 -10.77 0.09 -7.72
C GLU A 66 -10.42 1.37 -8.48
N VAL A 67 -11.43 2.19 -8.81
CA VAL A 67 -11.26 3.49 -9.47
C VAL A 67 -10.38 4.43 -8.65
N THR A 68 -10.56 4.46 -7.32
CA THR A 68 -9.75 5.29 -6.43
C THR A 68 -8.34 4.73 -6.21
N LEU A 69 -8.17 3.41 -6.24
CA LEU A 69 -6.84 2.80 -6.14
C LEU A 69 -6.01 2.98 -7.40
N LYS A 70 -6.66 3.10 -8.56
CA LYS A 70 -5.99 3.26 -9.86
C LYS A 70 -5.15 4.54 -9.95
N SER A 71 -5.54 5.63 -9.30
CA SER A 71 -4.72 6.85 -9.26
C SER A 71 -3.43 6.62 -8.48
N LEU A 72 -3.51 5.96 -7.33
CA LEU A 72 -2.35 5.62 -6.51
C LEU A 72 -1.41 4.64 -7.23
N GLU A 73 -1.98 3.67 -7.94
CA GLU A 73 -1.23 2.72 -8.76
C GLU A 73 -0.49 3.39 -9.93
N LYS A 74 -1.09 4.40 -10.57
CA LYS A 74 -0.39 5.19 -11.59
C LYS A 74 0.84 5.88 -11.00
N THR A 75 0.71 6.50 -9.83
CA THR A 75 1.82 7.17 -9.14
C THR A 75 2.93 6.19 -8.73
N HIS A 76 2.55 5.01 -8.23
CA HIS A 76 3.46 3.90 -7.93
C HIS A 76 4.26 3.47 -9.17
N ASN A 77 3.55 3.24 -10.27
CA ASN A 77 4.15 2.79 -11.53
C ASN A 77 5.02 3.89 -12.16
N GLN A 78 4.66 5.16 -11.98
CA GLN A 78 5.50 6.28 -12.40
C GLN A 78 6.85 6.29 -11.67
N ALA A 79 6.88 5.97 -10.37
CA ALA A 79 8.11 5.82 -9.60
C ALA A 79 9.02 4.75 -10.21
N PHE A 80 8.47 3.57 -10.52
CA PHE A 80 9.25 2.48 -11.10
C PHE A 80 9.72 2.76 -12.52
N ARG A 81 8.97 3.54 -13.30
CA ARG A 81 9.45 4.02 -14.60
C ARG A 81 10.68 4.91 -14.45
N LEU A 82 10.69 5.80 -13.46
CA LEU A 82 11.88 6.61 -13.15
C LEU A 82 13.06 5.74 -12.71
N ILE A 83 12.83 4.77 -11.83
CA ILE A 83 13.89 3.87 -11.32
C ILE A 83 14.47 3.00 -12.43
N THR A 84 13.63 2.49 -13.33
CA THR A 84 14.06 1.56 -14.38
C THR A 84 14.50 2.24 -15.67
N GLY A 85 14.27 3.55 -15.81
CA GLY A 85 14.38 4.26 -17.10
C GLY A 85 13.40 3.73 -18.15
N GLY A 86 12.30 3.09 -17.72
CA GLY A 86 11.39 2.35 -18.59
C GLY A 86 10.50 3.26 -19.44
N ILE A 87 10.49 3.03 -20.75
CA ILE A 87 9.58 3.71 -21.70
C ILE A 87 8.13 3.33 -21.41
N LYS A 88 7.18 4.23 -21.71
CA LYS A 88 5.72 4.06 -21.46
C LYS A 88 5.17 2.70 -21.93
N SER A 89 5.68 2.15 -23.03
CA SER A 89 5.27 0.86 -23.62
C SER A 89 5.67 -0.39 -22.82
N LYS A 90 6.61 -0.29 -21.87
CA LYS A 90 7.06 -1.45 -21.08
C LYS A 90 5.94 -1.99 -20.18
N THR A 91 5.83 -3.32 -20.11
CA THR A 91 4.86 -4.02 -19.24
C THR A 91 5.15 -3.72 -17.76
N ILE A 92 4.08 -3.54 -16.98
CA ILE A 92 4.17 -3.22 -15.54
C ILE A 92 4.88 -4.35 -14.79
N ASP A 93 4.58 -5.60 -15.14
CA ASP A 93 5.15 -6.79 -14.50
C ASP A 93 6.67 -6.87 -14.65
N ALA A 94 7.20 -6.52 -15.83
CA ALA A 94 8.64 -6.50 -16.04
C ALA A 94 9.34 -5.45 -15.15
N MET A 95 8.71 -4.30 -14.91
CA MET A 95 9.26 -3.27 -14.02
C MET A 95 9.23 -3.71 -12.55
N LEU A 96 8.14 -4.36 -12.13
CA LEU A 96 8.00 -4.91 -10.79
C LEU A 96 9.01 -6.02 -10.51
N LEU A 97 9.22 -6.91 -11.49
CA LEU A 97 10.21 -7.99 -11.41
C LEU A 97 11.62 -7.44 -11.24
N VAL A 98 12.02 -6.48 -12.09
CA VAL A 98 13.36 -5.85 -12.03
C VAL A 98 13.60 -5.12 -10.71
N THR A 99 12.56 -4.54 -10.11
CA THR A 99 12.67 -3.78 -8.86
C THR A 99 12.47 -4.64 -7.60
N GLY A 100 12.13 -5.93 -7.76
CA GLY A 100 11.79 -6.83 -6.67
C GLY A 100 10.64 -6.29 -5.81
N SER A 101 9.66 -5.66 -6.45
CA SER A 101 8.52 -5.02 -5.79
C SER A 101 7.19 -5.58 -6.28
N THR A 102 6.14 -5.37 -5.49
CA THR A 102 4.77 -5.81 -5.82
C THR A 102 3.87 -4.63 -6.17
N THR A 103 2.68 -4.94 -6.69
CA THR A 103 1.65 -3.94 -6.96
C THR A 103 1.22 -3.24 -5.68
N ILE A 104 0.78 -1.98 -5.80
CA ILE A 104 0.31 -1.21 -4.65
C ILE A 104 -0.88 -1.92 -3.97
N CYS A 105 -1.79 -2.49 -4.74
CA CYS A 105 -2.95 -3.22 -4.22
C CYS A 105 -2.54 -4.42 -3.36
N SER A 106 -1.49 -5.16 -3.74
CA SER A 106 -0.98 -6.27 -2.93
C SER A 106 -0.35 -5.78 -1.64
N LEU A 107 0.43 -4.70 -1.69
CA LEU A 107 1.01 -4.08 -0.48
C LEU A 107 -0.07 -3.58 0.49
N LEU A 108 -1.17 -3.03 -0.04
CA LEU A 108 -2.31 -2.58 0.77
C LEU A 108 -3.01 -3.74 1.47
N LYS A 109 -3.24 -4.85 0.74
CA LYS A 109 -3.80 -6.09 1.32
C LYS A 109 -2.91 -6.64 2.43
N GLU A 110 -1.59 -6.66 2.21
CA GLU A 110 -0.60 -7.10 3.20
C GLU A 110 -0.67 -6.22 4.46
N LYS A 111 -0.64 -4.88 4.32
CA LYS A 111 -0.73 -3.94 5.44
C LYS A 111 -2.03 -4.08 6.22
N ALA A 112 -3.16 -4.23 5.53
CA ALA A 112 -4.44 -4.43 6.18
C ALA A 112 -4.51 -5.76 6.96
N LEU A 113 -3.89 -6.82 6.44
CA LEU A 113 -3.78 -8.10 7.13
C LEU A 113 -2.88 -8.00 8.37
N ILE A 114 -1.74 -7.31 8.26
CA ILE A 114 -0.85 -7.04 9.40
C ILE A 114 -1.59 -6.28 10.49
N LEU A 115 -2.35 -5.23 10.13
CA LEU A 115 -3.17 -4.50 11.09
C LEU A 115 -4.19 -5.43 11.75
N TYR A 116 -4.91 -6.23 10.98
CA TYR A 116 -5.86 -7.20 11.52
C TYR A 116 -5.23 -8.16 12.54
N VAL A 117 -4.06 -8.73 12.24
CA VAL A 117 -3.32 -9.60 13.17
C VAL A 117 -2.87 -8.85 14.42
N LYS A 118 -2.41 -7.60 14.29
CA LYS A 118 -2.07 -6.76 15.44
C LYS A 118 -3.28 -6.54 16.35
N LEU A 119 -4.44 -6.25 15.77
CA LEU A 119 -5.68 -6.06 16.52
C LEU A 119 -6.10 -7.31 17.30
N LEU A 120 -5.91 -8.52 16.73
CA LEU A 120 -6.18 -9.77 17.44
C LEU A 120 -5.29 -10.00 18.67
N ARG A 121 -4.08 -9.43 18.69
CA ARG A 121 -3.09 -9.61 19.77
C ARG A 121 -3.18 -8.56 20.87
N ILE A 122 -3.91 -7.47 20.63
CA ILE A 122 -4.13 -6.44 21.65
C ILE A 122 -5.25 -6.95 22.58
N PRO A 123 -5.06 -6.92 23.92
CA PRO A 123 -6.13 -7.27 24.85
C PRO A 123 -7.34 -6.36 24.61
N MET A 124 -8.50 -6.98 24.36
CA MET A 124 -9.79 -6.38 23.97
C MET A 124 -9.90 -4.87 24.25
N ASP A 125 -9.53 -4.07 23.25
CA ASP A 125 -9.84 -2.65 23.25
C ASP A 125 -11.31 -2.48 22.84
N LYS A 126 -12.12 -1.87 23.72
CA LYS A 126 -13.55 -1.59 23.50
C LYS A 126 -13.81 -0.88 22.17
N PHE A 127 -12.82 -0.17 21.65
CA PHE A 127 -12.92 0.54 20.38
C PHE A 127 -13.20 -0.39 19.18
N PHE A 128 -12.55 -1.56 19.13
CA PHE A 128 -12.66 -2.47 17.98
C PHE A 128 -13.84 -3.44 18.10
N SER A 129 -14.25 -3.81 19.31
CA SER A 129 -15.44 -4.64 19.53
C SER A 129 -16.72 -3.92 19.12
N THR A 130 -16.75 -2.59 19.25
CA THR A 130 -17.88 -1.74 18.90
C THR A 130 -17.84 -1.28 17.44
N TYR A 131 -16.79 -1.66 16.69
CA TYR A 131 -16.60 -1.25 15.30
C TYR A 131 -17.50 -2.08 14.37
N GLU A 132 -18.79 -1.74 14.36
CA GLU A 132 -19.75 -2.25 13.39
C GLU A 132 -19.72 -1.45 12.08
N ASN A 133 -20.26 -2.07 11.03
CA ASN A 133 -20.45 -1.40 9.75
C ASN A 133 -21.45 -0.25 9.90
N VAL A 134 -21.03 0.97 9.57
CA VAL A 134 -21.91 2.14 9.53
C VAL A 134 -23.15 1.90 8.63
N LEU A 135 -23.02 1.04 7.62
CA LEU A 135 -24.12 0.63 6.74
C LEU A 135 -24.15 -0.89 6.62
N LYS A 136 -25.34 -1.51 6.82
CA LYS A 136 -25.55 -2.97 6.76
C LYS A 136 -25.06 -3.62 5.45
N THR A 137 -25.10 -2.87 4.34
CA THR A 137 -24.68 -3.34 3.00
C THR A 137 -23.18 -3.30 2.76
N GLN A 138 -22.39 -2.67 3.64
CA GLN A 138 -20.95 -2.48 3.43
C GLN A 138 -20.12 -3.40 4.31
N SER A 139 -19.14 -4.09 3.73
CA SER A 139 -18.21 -4.92 4.49
C SER A 139 -17.18 -4.06 5.25
N GLY A 140 -17.03 -4.32 6.54
CA GLY A 140 -16.08 -3.67 7.44
C GLY A 140 -14.63 -3.99 7.13
N LEU A 141 -13.69 -3.33 7.81
CA LEU A 141 -12.26 -3.56 7.62
C LEU A 141 -11.93 -4.99 8.03
N ILE A 142 -12.41 -5.38 9.23
CA ILE A 142 -12.28 -6.72 9.78
C ILE A 142 -12.90 -7.76 8.83
N GLN A 143 -14.13 -7.52 8.34
CA GLN A 143 -14.78 -8.45 7.41
C GLN A 143 -14.02 -8.61 6.09
N LYS A 144 -13.47 -7.52 5.53
CA LYS A 144 -12.60 -7.60 4.34
C LYS A 144 -11.29 -8.32 4.63
N ALA A 145 -10.67 -8.09 5.78
CA ALA A 145 -9.45 -8.78 6.20
C ALA A 145 -9.70 -10.29 6.36
N ILE A 146 -10.81 -10.70 6.99
CA ILE A 146 -11.21 -12.10 7.11
C ILE A 146 -11.46 -12.73 5.72
N LYS A 147 -12.17 -12.02 4.82
CA LYS A 147 -12.37 -12.49 3.43
C LYS A 147 -11.05 -12.68 2.70
N LEU A 148 -10.11 -11.74 2.83
CA LEU A 148 -8.79 -11.85 2.23
C LEU A 148 -7.97 -12.98 2.82
N LYS A 149 -8.00 -13.14 4.15
CA LYS A 149 -7.34 -14.24 4.84
C LYS A 149 -7.82 -15.59 4.31
N LYS A 150 -9.14 -15.76 4.19
CA LYS A 150 -9.77 -16.97 3.61
C LYS A 150 -9.35 -17.17 2.15
N ALA A 151 -9.37 -16.11 1.33
CA ALA A 151 -8.97 -16.18 -0.06
C ALA A 151 -7.49 -16.56 -0.26
N LEU A 152 -6.63 -16.18 0.69
CA LEU A 152 -5.19 -16.48 0.68
C LEU A 152 -4.83 -17.79 1.41
N GLN A 153 -5.81 -18.51 1.96
CA GLN A 153 -5.63 -19.77 2.70
C GLN A 153 -4.57 -19.69 3.82
N ILE A 154 -4.51 -18.54 4.52
CA ILE A 154 -3.53 -18.31 5.60
C ILE A 154 -4.04 -18.95 6.90
N ASP A 155 -3.23 -19.83 7.50
CA ASP A 155 -3.55 -20.52 8.76
C ASP A 155 -3.75 -19.54 9.95
N ASP A 156 -4.55 -19.95 10.93
CA ASP A 156 -4.80 -19.19 12.16
C ASP A 156 -3.64 -19.25 13.15
N LYS A 157 -2.89 -20.36 13.17
CA LYS A 157 -1.76 -20.55 14.07
C LYS A 157 -0.50 -20.01 13.40
N PRO A 158 0.30 -19.19 14.09
CA PRO A 158 1.69 -19.03 13.65
C PRO A 158 2.28 -20.44 13.61
N LYS A 159 2.83 -20.87 12.46
CA LYS A 159 3.71 -22.04 12.45
C LYS A 159 4.72 -21.79 13.56
N ALA A 160 4.72 -22.64 14.58
CA ALA A 160 5.69 -22.57 15.66
C ALA A 160 7.04 -22.36 14.99
N SER A 161 7.69 -21.24 15.27
CA SER A 161 8.98 -20.98 14.67
C SER A 161 9.87 -22.13 15.09
N LEU A 162 10.29 -22.95 14.11
CA LEU A 162 11.41 -23.85 14.27
C LEU A 162 12.63 -22.94 14.45
N TYR A 163 12.81 -22.43 15.67
CA TYR A 163 14.10 -21.98 16.13
C TYR A 163 14.54 -23.01 17.17
N PRO A 164 15.71 -23.65 16.97
CA PRO A 164 16.36 -24.43 18.01
C PRO A 164 16.78 -23.55 19.19
#